data_AF-A0ABD0PCD3-F1
#
_entry.id   AF-A0ABD0PCD3-F1
#
_cell.length_a   1.000
_cell.length_b   1.000
_cell.length_c   1.000
_cell.angle_alpha   90.00
_cell.angle_beta   90.00
_cell.angle_gamma   90.00
#
_symmetry.space_group_name_H-M   'P 1'
#
loop_
_entity.id
_entity.type
_entity.pdbx_description
1 polymer ?
#
loop_
_entity_poly.entity_id
_entity_poly.type
_entity_poly.pdbx_seq_one_letter_code
_entity_poly.pdbx_strand_id
1 'polypeptide(L)' 'RKSDDNNTIETLCHKPYEPLYGLMLENYNNTKCEMKKRMSNRGPIHICSCNAEECNDLLMFTLR' A
#
# COMPACT_ATOMS: atom_id res chain seq x y z
N ARG A 1 6.22 4.66 -3.91
CA ARG A 1 6.76 4.28 -5.24
C ARG A 1 8.21 4.75 -5.34
N LYS A 2 9.10 3.97 -5.96
CA LYS A 2 10.48 4.39 -6.25
C LYS A 2 10.57 4.79 -7.73
N SER A 3 11.03 5.99 -7.99
CA SER A 3 11.50 6.47 -9.31
C SER A 3 13.00 6.74 -9.18
N ASP A 4 13.73 6.74 -10.31
CA ASP A 4 15.20 6.66 -10.37
C ASP A 4 15.98 7.50 -9.33
N ASP A 5 15.49 8.69 -8.96
CA ASP A 5 16.11 9.54 -7.92
C ASP A 5 15.25 9.80 -6.67
N ASN A 6 13.96 9.48 -6.69
CA ASN A 6 13.01 9.90 -5.64
C ASN A 6 12.09 8.77 -5.17
N ASN A 7 11.88 8.72 -3.85
CA ASN A 7 10.86 7.88 -3.24
C ASN A 7 9.64 8.73 -2.89
N THR A 8 8.46 8.30 -3.31
CA THR A 8 7.19 8.93 -2.93
C THR A 8 6.39 7.99 -2.03
N ILE A 9 5.77 8.56 -1.00
CA ILE A 9 4.80 7.87 -0.13
C ILE A 9 3.48 8.61 -0.30
N GLU A 10 2.40 7.86 -0.51
CA GLU A 10 1.05 8.38 -0.64
C GLU A 10 0.16 7.64 0.36
N THR A 11 -0.58 8.40 1.16
CA THR A 11 -1.51 7.91 2.17
C THR A 11 -2.89 8.45 1.84
N LEU A 12 -3.86 7.55 1.63
CA LEU A 12 -5.25 7.93 1.36
C LEU A 12 -6.20 6.89 1.97
N CYS A 13 -7.44 7.32 2.21
CA CYS A 13 -8.54 6.40 2.43
C CYS A 13 -9.08 5.93 1.07
N HIS A 14 -9.26 4.63 0.91
CA HIS A 14 -9.70 4.03 -0.34
C HIS A 14 -10.71 2.90 -0.07
N LYS A 15 -11.65 2.68 -1.00
CA LYS A 15 -12.64 1.60 -0.86
C LYS A 15 -12.03 0.26 -1.27
N PRO A 16 -12.17 -0.81 -0.46
CA PRO A 16 -11.50 -2.09 -0.72
C PRO A 16 -11.99 -2.81 -1.98
N TYR A 17 -13.21 -2.53 -2.43
CA TYR A 17 -13.82 -3.14 -3.61
C TYR A 17 -13.47 -2.44 -4.93
N GLU A 18 -12.70 -1.34 -4.87
CA GLU A 18 -12.25 -0.59 -6.05
C GLU A 18 -10.74 -0.81 -6.26
N PRO A 19 -10.27 -0.98 -7.50
CA PRO A 19 -8.84 -1.17 -7.76
C PRO A 19 -8.05 0.12 -7.50
N LEU A 20 -6.91 0.01 -6.83
CA LEU A 20 -5.96 1.10 -6.61
C LEU A 20 -4.68 0.87 -7.42
N TYR A 21 -4.38 1.77 -8.37
CA TYR A 21 -3.33 1.59 -9.38
C TYR A 21 -3.43 0.24 -10.16
N GLY A 22 -4.66 -0.20 -10.41
CA GLY A 22 -4.94 -1.48 -11.08
C GLY A 22 -4.75 -2.72 -10.19
N LEU A 23 -4.57 -2.56 -8.88
CA LEU A 23 -4.46 -3.65 -7.91
C LEU A 23 -5.70 -3.73 -7.01
N MET A 24 -6.21 -4.93 -6.78
CA MET A 24 -7.19 -5.19 -5.73
C MET A 24 -6.48 -5.31 -4.38
N LEU A 25 -7.00 -4.67 -3.35
CA LEU A 25 -6.41 -4.69 -2.01
C LEU A 25 -6.82 -5.97 -1.26
N GLU A 26 -5.84 -6.79 -0.88
CA GLU A 26 -6.08 -8.11 -0.24
C GLU A 26 -6.17 -8.04 1.29
N ASN A 27 -5.62 -6.99 1.91
CA ASN A 27 -5.35 -6.92 3.35
C ASN A 27 -6.20 -5.85 4.07
N TYR A 28 -7.34 -5.42 3.52
CA TYR A 28 -8.08 -4.27 4.06
C TYR A 28 -8.65 -4.50 5.46
N ASN A 29 -8.76 -5.75 5.91
CA ASN A 29 -9.20 -6.10 7.26
C ASN A 29 -8.06 -6.11 8.31
N ASN A 30 -6.82 -5.83 7.92
CA ASN A 30 -5.70 -5.75 8.86
C ASN A 30 -5.81 -4.50 9.74
N THR A 31 -5.29 -4.57 10.97
CA THR A 31 -5.16 -3.41 11.85
C THR A 31 -3.86 -2.63 11.64
N LYS A 32 -2.89 -3.20 10.92
CA LYS A 32 -1.56 -2.62 10.66
C LYS A 32 -1.25 -2.58 9.17
N CYS A 33 -0.58 -1.53 8.72
CA CYS A 33 -0.18 -1.39 7.31
C CYS A 33 1.12 -2.16 7.03
N GLU A 34 0.98 -3.42 6.64
CA GLU A 34 2.10 -4.29 6.24
C GLU A 34 2.40 -4.14 4.74
N MET A 35 3.49 -3.47 4.42
CA MET A 35 3.90 -3.16 3.05
C MET A 35 4.30 -4.41 2.29
N LYS A 36 3.65 -4.65 1.14
CA LYS A 36 3.96 -5.75 0.22
C LYS A 36 4.36 -5.23 -1.15
N LYS A 37 5.42 -5.79 -1.71
CA LYS A 37 5.82 -5.51 -3.09
C LYS A 37 4.80 -6.12 -4.06
N ARG A 38 4.31 -5.32 -5.01
CA ARG A 38 3.34 -5.68 -6.04
C ARG A 38 3.70 -5.01 -7.37
N MET A 39 3.15 -5.52 -8.47
CA MET A 39 3.30 -4.92 -9.79
C MET A 39 2.02 -4.19 -10.17
N SER A 40 2.06 -2.86 -10.18
CA SER A 40 0.93 -2.02 -10.62
C SER A 40 1.00 -1.77 -12.13
N ASN A 41 -0.04 -1.14 -12.68
CA ASN A 41 -0.01 -0.62 -14.05
C ASN A 41 1.04 0.48 -14.29
N ARG A 42 1.60 1.07 -13.23
CA ARG A 42 2.67 2.08 -13.27
C ARG A 42 4.05 1.52 -12.89
N GLY A 43 4.18 0.19 -12.80
CA GLY A 43 5.41 -0.51 -12.42
C GLY A 43 5.41 -1.01 -10.97
N PRO A 44 6.58 -1.38 -10.41
CA PRO A 44 6.69 -1.98 -9.09
C PRO A 44 6.36 -0.97 -7.98
N ILE A 45 5.45 -1.34 -7.07
CA ILE A 45 5.07 -0.53 -5.91
C ILE A 45 5.13 -1.37 -4.63
N HIS A 46 5.27 -0.70 -3.50
CA HIS A 46 4.91 -1.29 -2.21
C HIS A 46 3.57 -0.70 -1.80
N ILE A 47 2.64 -1.56 -1.40
CA ILE A 47 1.29 -1.18 -1.02
C ILE A 47 0.83 -2.00 0.18
N CYS A 48 0.05 -1.36 1.05
CA CYS A 48 -0.65 -1.98 2.16
C CYS A 48 -2.04 -1.37 2.28
N SER A 49 -2.89 -2.04 3.03
CA SER A 49 -4.23 -1.60 3.38
C SER A 49 -4.51 -2.06 4.81
N CYS A 50 -5.29 -1.28 5.55
CA CYS A 50 -5.70 -1.56 6.91
C CYS A 50 -6.97 -0.75 7.26
N ASN A 51 -7.66 -1.09 8.35
CA ASN A 51 -8.96 -0.49 8.72
C ASN A 51 -9.03 0.12 10.12
N ALA A 52 -7.94 0.09 10.89
CA ALA A 52 -7.87 0.83 12.15
C ALA A 52 -7.65 2.33 11.88
N GLU A 53 -8.02 3.17 12.83
CA GLU A 53 -7.78 4.61 12.76
C GLU A 53 -6.27 4.90 12.60
N GLU A 54 -5.93 5.73 11.61
CA GLU A 54 -4.54 6.13 11.28
C GLU A 54 -3.54 4.96 11.16
N CYS A 55 -4.04 3.78 10.77
CA CYS A 55 -3.22 2.56 10.72
C CYS A 55 -2.07 2.60 9.70
N ASN A 56 -2.11 3.57 8.77
CA ASN A 56 -1.11 3.82 7.74
C ASN A 56 -0.06 4.87 8.13
N ASP A 57 -0.10 5.42 9.35
CA ASP A 57 0.97 6.27 9.89
C ASP A 57 2.27 5.50 10.13
N LEU A 58 2.14 4.20 10.42
CA LEU A 58 3.27 3.28 10.60
C LEU A 58 3.30 2.27 9.45
N LEU A 59 4.29 2.41 8.57
CA LEU A 59 4.51 1.53 7.43
C LEU A 59 5.47 0.40 7.81
N MET A 60 4.95 -0.81 7.91
CA MET A 60 5.73 -1.98 8.32
C MET A 60 6.32 -2.68 7.10
N PHE A 61 7.62 -2.55 6.89
CA PHE A 61 8.37 -3.28 5.87
C PHE A 61 8.96 -4.56 6.48
N THR A 62 8.55 -5.72 5.98
CA THR A 62 9.16 -7.00 6.38
C THR A 62 10.19 -7.43 5.36
N LEU A 63 11.36 -7.86 5.83
CA LEU A 63 12.40 -8.49 5.03
C LEU A 63 12.00 -9.96 4.81
N ARG A 64 11.19 -10.24 3.78
CA ARG A 64 10.98 -11.60 3.29
C ARG A 64 11.32 -11.67 1.82
#